data_AF-A0A927LEU0-F1
#
_entry.id   AF-A0A927LEU0-F1
#
_cell.length_a   1.000
_cell.length_b   1.000
_cell.length_c   1.000
_cell.angle_alpha   90.00
_cell.angle_beta   90.00
_cell.angle_gamma   90.00
#
_symmetry.space_group_name_H-M   'P 1'
#
loop_
_entity.id
_entity.type
_entity.pdbx_description
1 polymer ?
#
loop_
_entity_poly.entity_id
_entity_poly.type
_entity_poly.pdbx_seq_one_letter_code
_entity_poly.pdbx_strand_id
1 'polypeptide(L)'
;MKKLIPAYVRVPVIFFFVFGAMEYFIDSGSQPAFIRYPMVSLFLFVFLFLLIAIEITIKAIDNITYQMLTEEQKEQLAVASTVSYKESEWFKNLMQKLTKTEPIENELDILLDHDYDGIKELDNNLPPWWVYLFYASIVFGVVYFVHFEMMGGDNQEMELKKELAQAKIDVAEYMKTAPDLMDEKTVTLLTEPADLAEGKTIFTTNCAACHRADAGGQIGPNLTDDHWILGGGIKNIFHTLVNGGRDGKGMISWKGTLKPKEMQKVASYVISLKGSNPVDPKAPDGEIWVDEAAVAPAAK
;
A
#
# COMPACT_ATOMS: atom_id res chain seq x y z
N MET A 1 -27.53 25.76 -25.43
CA MET A 1 -26.05 25.83 -25.61
C MET A 1 -25.49 24.40 -25.66
N LYS A 2 -24.82 24.04 -26.77
CA LYS A 2 -23.94 22.88 -27.00
C LYS A 2 -24.17 21.64 -26.10
N LYS A 3 -25.01 20.70 -26.54
CA LYS A 3 -25.02 19.31 -26.02
C LYS A 3 -23.90 18.49 -26.67
N LEU A 4 -22.64 18.90 -26.44
CA LEU A 4 -21.48 18.16 -26.94
C LEU A 4 -21.23 16.89 -26.12
N ILE A 5 -21.64 16.89 -24.84
CA ILE A 5 -21.46 15.77 -23.92
C ILE A 5 -22.79 15.55 -23.19
N PRO A 6 -23.39 14.34 -23.27
CA PRO A 6 -24.63 14.04 -22.56
C PRO A 6 -24.48 14.19 -21.04
N ALA A 7 -25.56 14.60 -20.38
CA ALA A 7 -25.62 14.77 -18.92
C ALA A 7 -25.11 13.54 -18.14
N TYR A 8 -25.49 12.35 -18.59
CA TYR A 8 -25.09 11.08 -17.98
C TYR A 8 -23.59 10.75 -18.16
N VAL A 9 -22.87 11.48 -19.02
CA VAL A 9 -21.41 11.40 -19.16
C VAL A 9 -20.76 12.56 -18.40
N ARG A 10 -21.25 13.79 -18.58
CA ARG A 10 -20.68 14.99 -17.97
C ARG A 10 -20.71 14.96 -16.44
N VAL A 11 -21.85 14.59 -15.85
CA VAL A 11 -22.02 14.61 -14.39
C VAL A 11 -21.06 13.61 -13.72
N PRO A 12 -20.97 12.33 -14.15
CA PRO A 12 -19.96 11.42 -13.62
C PRO A 12 -18.53 11.89 -13.85
N VAL A 13 -18.19 12.41 -15.04
CA VAL A 13 -16.82 12.88 -15.33
C VAL A 13 -16.39 13.99 -14.38
N ILE A 14 -17.24 15.00 -14.18
CA ILE A 14 -16.95 16.11 -13.25
C ILE A 14 -16.87 15.59 -11.81
N PHE A 15 -17.81 14.72 -11.41
CA PHE A 15 -17.81 14.13 -10.07
C PHE A 15 -16.55 13.33 -9.78
N PHE A 16 -16.17 12.41 -10.66
CA PHE A 16 -14.98 11.56 -10.47
C PHE A 16 -13.67 12.33 -10.59
N PHE A 17 -13.63 13.40 -11.38
CA PHE A 17 -12.49 14.31 -11.40
C PHE A 17 -12.29 14.99 -10.04
N VAL A 18 -13.35 15.55 -9.45
CA VAL A 18 -13.28 16.18 -8.12
C VAL A 18 -13.02 15.14 -7.03
N PHE A 19 -13.64 13.97 -7.10
CA PHE A 19 -13.36 12.84 -6.21
C PHE A 19 -11.89 12.45 -6.23
N GLY A 20 -11.32 12.21 -7.42
CA GLY A 20 -9.91 11.86 -7.57
C GLY A 20 -8.97 12.98 -7.09
N ALA A 21 -9.31 14.24 -7.36
CA ALA A 21 -8.53 15.37 -6.85
C ALA A 21 -8.56 15.42 -5.31
N MET A 22 -9.72 15.19 -4.68
CA MET A 22 -9.82 15.17 -3.22
C MET A 22 -9.02 14.01 -2.61
N GLU A 23 -9.10 12.82 -3.18
CA GLU A 23 -8.30 11.67 -2.72
C GLU A 23 -6.79 11.91 -2.90
N TYR A 24 -6.39 12.62 -3.95
CA TYR A 24 -4.98 12.95 -4.19
C TYR A 24 -4.43 14.02 -3.23
N PHE A 25 -5.22 15.07 -2.95
CA PHE A 25 -4.76 16.20 -2.13
C PHE A 25 -4.98 16.01 -0.62
N ILE A 26 -5.87 15.11 -0.20
CA ILE A 26 -6.16 14.86 1.21
C ILE A 26 -5.36 13.64 1.69
N ASP A 27 -4.29 13.89 2.46
CA ASP A 27 -3.52 12.81 3.07
C ASP A 27 -4.36 12.05 4.10
N SER A 28 -4.62 10.80 3.77
CA SER A 28 -5.46 9.88 4.54
C SER A 28 -4.74 8.58 4.91
N GLY A 29 -3.41 8.53 4.69
CA GLY A 29 -2.58 7.37 4.98
C GLY A 29 -3.01 6.14 4.16
N SER A 30 -3.28 5.03 4.85
CA SER A 30 -3.64 3.74 4.22
C SER A 30 -5.14 3.58 3.91
N GLN A 31 -5.98 4.55 4.28
CA GLN A 31 -7.42 4.50 4.03
C GLN A 31 -7.83 5.63 3.10
N PRO A 32 -8.82 5.43 2.20
CA PRO A 32 -9.34 6.51 1.37
C PRO A 32 -9.85 7.70 2.19
N ALA A 33 -9.64 8.92 1.69
CA ALA A 33 -9.98 10.15 2.38
C ALA A 33 -11.48 10.24 2.69
N PHE A 34 -12.33 9.76 1.78
CA PHE A 34 -13.78 9.71 2.00
C PHE A 34 -14.20 8.81 3.18
N ILE A 35 -13.44 7.76 3.50
CA ILE A 35 -13.71 6.86 4.63
C ILE A 35 -13.15 7.43 5.92
N ARG A 36 -11.90 7.90 5.88
CA ARG A 36 -11.20 8.42 7.06
C ARG A 36 -11.83 9.71 7.59
N TYR A 37 -12.29 10.58 6.70
CA TYR A 37 -12.84 11.89 7.03
C TYR A 37 -14.32 11.99 6.63
N PRO A 38 -15.28 11.87 7.56
CA PRO A 38 -16.71 11.94 7.25
C PRO A 38 -17.15 13.25 6.56
N MET A 39 -16.43 14.35 6.78
CA MET A 39 -16.67 15.63 6.11
C MET A 39 -16.43 15.56 4.60
N VAL A 40 -15.49 14.75 4.14
CA VAL A 40 -15.21 14.54 2.71
C VAL A 40 -16.38 13.81 2.05
N SER A 41 -16.89 12.75 2.69
CA SER A 41 -18.09 12.06 2.24
C SER A 41 -19.31 12.98 2.17
N LEU A 42 -19.52 13.83 3.18
CA LEU A 42 -20.61 14.81 3.19
C LEU A 42 -20.48 15.80 2.03
N PHE A 43 -19.28 16.34 1.81
CA PHE A 43 -19.01 17.26 0.70
C PHE A 43 -19.31 16.61 -0.66
N LEU A 44 -18.79 15.40 -0.90
CA LEU A 44 -19.00 14.67 -2.15
C LEU A 44 -20.49 14.41 -2.41
N PHE A 45 -21.25 14.04 -1.37
CA PHE A 45 -22.69 13.86 -1.49
C PHE A 45 -23.41 15.15 -1.88
N VAL A 46 -23.15 16.26 -1.17
CA VAL A 46 -23.75 17.56 -1.47
C VAL A 46 -23.34 18.05 -2.87
N PHE A 47 -22.09 17.86 -3.24
CA PHE A 47 -21.57 18.22 -4.56
C PHE A 47 -22.28 17.47 -5.68
N LEU A 48 -22.43 16.14 -5.55
CA LEU A 48 -23.17 15.32 -6.51
C LEU A 48 -24.64 15.76 -6.60
N PHE A 49 -25.28 16.00 -5.45
CA PHE A 49 -26.65 16.50 -5.40
C PHE A 49 -26.81 17.83 -6.16
N LEU A 50 -25.89 18.78 -5.95
CA LEU A 50 -25.90 20.06 -6.66
C LEU A 50 -25.69 19.90 -8.16
N LEU A 51 -24.78 19.02 -8.60
CA LEU A 51 -24.58 18.73 -10.03
C LEU A 51 -25.85 18.18 -10.69
N ILE A 52 -26.53 17.23 -10.03
CA ILE A 52 -27.79 16.66 -10.53
C ILE A 52 -28.89 17.72 -10.55
N ALA A 53 -29.01 18.53 -9.49
CA ALA A 53 -30.00 19.60 -9.41
C ALA A 53 -29.80 20.64 -10.53
N ILE A 54 -28.55 21.07 -10.78
CA ILE A 54 -28.20 21.99 -11.88
C ILE A 54 -28.57 21.37 -13.23
N GLU A 55 -28.34 20.08 -13.44
CA GLU A 55 -28.69 19.43 -14.70
C GLU A 55 -30.21 19.38 -14.91
N ILE A 56 -30.97 19.08 -13.86
CA ILE A 56 -32.44 19.08 -13.90
C ILE A 56 -32.97 20.47 -14.22
N THR A 57 -32.42 21.52 -13.59
CA THR A 57 -32.85 22.90 -13.86
C THR A 57 -32.51 23.34 -15.28
N ILE A 58 -31.30 23.03 -15.77
CA ILE A 58 -30.93 23.29 -17.16
C ILE A 58 -31.87 22.55 -18.13
N LYS A 59 -32.18 21.28 -17.86
CA LYS A 59 -33.12 20.50 -18.69
C LYS A 59 -34.53 21.10 -18.70
N ALA A 60 -35.00 21.61 -17.56
CA ALA A 60 -36.27 22.30 -17.46
C ALA A 60 -36.27 23.62 -18.25
N ILE A 61 -35.21 24.42 -18.14
CA ILE A 61 -35.01 25.66 -18.90
C ILE A 61 -34.95 25.37 -20.39
N ASP A 62 -34.20 24.36 -20.83
CA ASP A 62 -34.11 23.93 -22.23
C ASP A 62 -35.49 23.54 -22.77
N ASN A 63 -36.29 22.80 -21.99
CA ASN A 63 -37.63 22.40 -22.39
C ASN A 63 -38.58 23.59 -22.54
N ILE A 64 -38.56 24.53 -21.59
CA ILE A 64 -39.37 25.75 -21.67
C ILE A 64 -38.91 26.60 -22.87
N THR A 65 -37.61 26.74 -23.06
CA THR A 65 -37.02 27.49 -24.18
C THR A 65 -37.41 26.88 -25.51
N TYR A 66 -37.38 25.55 -25.64
CA TYR A 66 -37.83 24.84 -26.84
C TYR A 66 -39.32 25.07 -27.13
N GLN A 67 -40.17 25.15 -26.09
CA GLN A 67 -41.59 25.46 -26.25
C GLN A 67 -41.83 26.92 -26.66
N MET A 68 -40.91 27.83 -26.36
CA MET A 68 -40.98 29.24 -26.76
C MET A 68 -40.47 29.51 -28.19
N LEU A 69 -39.87 28.52 -28.87
CA LEU A 69 -39.39 28.66 -30.25
C LEU A 69 -40.56 28.66 -31.25
N THR A 70 -40.42 29.45 -32.33
CA THR A 70 -41.32 29.37 -33.49
C THR A 70 -41.10 28.06 -34.26
N GLU A 71 -42.07 27.66 -35.10
CA GLU A 71 -41.94 26.44 -35.91
C GLU A 71 -40.73 26.49 -36.86
N GLU A 72 -40.45 27.64 -37.47
CA GLU A 72 -39.25 27.86 -38.28
C GLU A 72 -37.95 27.67 -37.47
N GLN A 73 -37.92 28.16 -36.22
CA GLN A 73 -36.76 27.98 -35.33
C GLN A 73 -36.58 26.52 -34.88
N LYS A 74 -37.68 25.76 -34.72
CA LYS A 74 -37.63 24.33 -34.39
C LYS A 74 -37.07 23.51 -35.55
N GLU A 75 -37.46 23.82 -36.78
CA GLU A 75 -36.89 23.20 -37.98
C GLU A 75 -35.40 23.50 -38.14
N GLN A 76 -34.99 24.76 -37.93
CA GLN A 76 -33.57 25.13 -37.92
C GLN A 76 -32.78 24.38 -36.84
N LEU A 77 -33.33 24.23 -35.64
CA LEU A 77 -32.72 23.46 -34.55
C LEU A 77 -32.61 21.96 -34.90
N ALA A 78 -33.63 21.39 -35.55
CA ALA A 78 -33.64 20.00 -35.98
C ALA A 78 -32.52 19.72 -36.99
N VAL A 79 -32.40 20.57 -38.02
CA VAL A 79 -31.32 20.50 -39.01
C VAL A 79 -29.96 20.65 -38.33
N ALA A 80 -29.77 21.67 -37.48
CA ALA A 80 -28.52 21.89 -36.75
C ALA A 80 -28.13 20.72 -35.82
N SER A 81 -29.12 19.98 -35.28
CA SER A 81 -28.88 18.83 -34.40
C SER A 81 -28.43 17.55 -35.13
N THR A 82 -28.58 17.50 -36.46
CA THR A 82 -28.14 16.36 -37.29
C THR A 82 -26.69 16.46 -37.75
N VAL A 83 -26.07 17.64 -37.64
CA VAL A 83 -24.68 17.86 -38.07
C VAL A 83 -23.72 17.13 -37.13
N SER A 84 -22.85 16.31 -37.70
CA SER A 84 -21.86 15.54 -36.95
C SER A 84 -20.89 16.48 -36.22
N TYR A 85 -20.43 16.10 -35.03
CA TYR A 85 -19.49 16.92 -34.25
C TYR A 85 -18.19 17.23 -35.02
N LYS A 86 -17.74 16.30 -35.87
CA LYS A 86 -16.56 16.47 -36.73
C LYS A 86 -16.77 17.51 -37.83
N GLU A 87 -18.03 17.75 -38.19
CA GLU A 87 -18.40 18.69 -39.23
C GLU A 87 -18.64 20.10 -38.68
N SER A 88 -18.71 20.23 -37.35
CA SER A 88 -18.86 21.52 -36.68
C SER A 88 -17.71 22.47 -37.04
N GLU A 89 -18.06 23.73 -37.32
CA GLU A 89 -17.07 24.77 -37.66
C GLU A 89 -16.02 24.94 -36.55
N TRP A 90 -16.43 24.82 -35.30
CA TRP A 90 -15.53 24.89 -34.16
C TRP A 90 -14.47 23.77 -34.20
N PHE A 91 -14.89 22.52 -34.45
CA PHE A 91 -13.96 21.39 -34.49
C PHE A 91 -13.02 21.49 -35.69
N LYS A 92 -13.54 21.85 -36.87
CA LYS A 92 -12.72 22.08 -38.07
C LYS A 92 -11.69 23.17 -37.84
N ASN A 93 -12.10 24.31 -37.28
CA ASN A 93 -11.20 25.43 -36.97
C ASN A 93 -10.15 25.05 -35.91
N LEU A 94 -10.54 24.27 -34.90
CA LEU A 94 -9.60 23.77 -33.89
C LEU A 94 -8.57 22.82 -34.54
N MET A 95 -9.04 21.83 -35.30
CA MET A 95 -8.16 20.88 -35.96
C MET A 95 -7.22 21.58 -36.94
N GLN A 96 -7.72 22.49 -37.76
CA GLN A 96 -6.88 23.24 -38.70
C GLN A 96 -5.83 24.12 -37.99
N LYS A 97 -6.13 24.68 -36.81
CA LYS A 97 -5.12 25.37 -36.00
C LYS A 97 -4.07 24.42 -35.40
N LEU A 98 -4.48 23.21 -35.01
CA LEU A 98 -3.58 22.22 -34.42
C LEU A 98 -2.70 21.53 -35.46
N THR A 99 -3.24 21.26 -36.65
CA THR A 99 -2.56 20.48 -37.70
C THR A 99 -1.98 21.34 -38.81
N LYS A 100 -2.56 22.53 -39.07
CA LYS A 100 -2.11 23.49 -40.09
C LYS A 100 -1.92 22.83 -41.47
N THR A 101 -2.81 21.91 -41.81
CA THR A 101 -2.77 21.10 -43.03
C THR A 101 -3.14 21.91 -44.27
N GLU A 102 -2.40 21.70 -45.35
CA GLU A 102 -2.74 22.26 -46.67
C GLU A 102 -3.92 21.50 -47.33
N PRO A 103 -4.76 22.19 -48.11
CA PRO A 103 -5.80 21.54 -48.91
C PRO A 103 -5.22 20.62 -49.99
N ILE A 104 -5.97 19.57 -50.36
CA ILE A 104 -5.54 18.59 -51.38
C ILE A 104 -5.38 19.26 -52.75
N GLU A 105 -6.14 20.32 -53.02
CA GLU A 105 -6.07 21.07 -54.27
C GLU A 105 -4.68 21.71 -54.51
N ASN A 106 -3.95 21.98 -53.42
CA ASN A 106 -2.61 22.58 -53.45
C ASN A 106 -1.50 21.53 -53.28
N GLU A 107 -1.81 20.23 -53.33
CA GLU A 107 -0.82 19.16 -53.09
C GLU A 107 0.34 19.21 -54.08
N LEU A 108 0.06 19.56 -55.34
CA LEU A 108 1.09 19.72 -56.38
C LEU A 108 2.06 20.87 -56.09
N ASP A 109 1.63 21.90 -55.37
CA ASP A 109 2.46 23.07 -55.05
C ASP A 109 3.47 22.77 -53.94
N ILE A 110 3.19 21.76 -53.10
CA ILE A 110 4.06 21.33 -51.99
C ILE A 110 4.78 20.01 -52.28
N LEU A 111 4.63 19.46 -53.48
CA LEU A 111 5.29 18.22 -53.88
C LEU A 111 6.77 18.46 -54.19
N LEU A 112 7.65 17.71 -53.54
CA LEU A 112 9.09 17.79 -53.82
C LEU A 112 9.43 17.15 -55.17
N ASP A 113 10.45 17.68 -55.83
CA ASP A 113 10.84 17.30 -57.20
C ASP A 113 11.43 15.88 -57.31
N HIS A 114 11.84 15.28 -56.20
CA HIS A 114 12.49 13.97 -56.19
C HIS A 114 11.49 12.83 -56.04
N ASP A 115 11.73 11.78 -56.81
CA ASP A 115 10.97 10.53 -56.79
C ASP A 115 11.92 9.40 -56.37
N TYR A 116 11.55 8.72 -55.28
CA TYR A 116 12.29 7.59 -54.74
C TYR A 116 11.42 6.33 -54.87
N ASP A 117 11.66 5.56 -55.93
CA ASP A 117 10.94 4.29 -56.19
C ASP A 117 9.41 4.44 -56.20
N GLY A 118 8.92 5.52 -56.83
CA GLY A 118 7.50 5.85 -56.90
C GLY A 118 6.94 6.56 -55.66
N ILE A 119 7.76 6.81 -54.63
CA ILE A 119 7.40 7.59 -53.45
C ILE A 119 7.87 9.03 -53.65
N LYS A 120 6.94 9.97 -53.51
CA LYS A 120 7.21 11.41 -53.49
C LYS A 120 6.84 11.99 -52.14
N GLU A 121 7.57 13.01 -51.74
CA GLU A 121 7.44 13.64 -50.42
C GLU A 121 6.79 15.02 -50.55
N LEU A 122 6.01 15.38 -49.54
CA LEU A 122 5.34 16.68 -49.45
C LEU A 122 6.10 17.57 -48.46
N ASP A 123 6.37 18.82 -48.84
CA ASP A 123 6.97 19.85 -47.98
C ASP A 123 5.92 20.48 -47.06
N ASN A 124 5.34 19.65 -46.19
CA ASN A 124 4.32 20.08 -45.22
C ASN A 124 4.95 20.76 -44.00
N ASN A 125 4.28 21.78 -43.49
CA ASN A 125 4.59 22.34 -42.19
C ASN A 125 4.36 21.29 -41.08
N LEU A 126 5.26 21.24 -40.09
CA LEU A 126 5.08 20.40 -38.92
C LEU A 126 3.80 20.80 -38.17
N PRO A 127 2.96 19.84 -37.74
CA PRO A 127 1.75 20.15 -36.99
C PRO A 127 2.07 20.95 -35.72
N PRO A 128 1.46 22.14 -35.53
CA PRO A 128 1.69 22.95 -34.34
C PRO A 128 1.55 22.20 -33.01
N TRP A 129 0.58 21.30 -32.89
CA TRP A 129 0.41 20.49 -31.67
C TRP A 129 1.65 19.63 -31.37
N TRP A 130 2.29 19.07 -32.40
CA TRP A 130 3.48 18.23 -32.26
C TRP A 130 4.69 19.08 -31.87
N VAL A 131 4.83 20.26 -32.48
CA VAL A 131 5.89 21.22 -32.13
C VAL A 131 5.75 21.69 -30.67
N TYR A 132 4.53 22.00 -30.23
CA TYR A 132 4.28 22.36 -28.83
C TYR A 132 4.59 21.21 -27.88
N LEU A 133 4.25 19.96 -28.23
CA LEU A 133 4.60 18.80 -27.42
C LEU A 133 6.12 18.61 -27.31
N PHE A 134 6.84 18.80 -28.43
CA PHE A 134 8.29 18.77 -28.45
C PHE A 134 8.89 19.81 -27.49
N TYR A 135 8.46 21.07 -27.56
CA TYR A 135 8.93 22.10 -26.62
C TYR A 135 8.50 21.83 -25.16
N ALA A 136 7.30 21.32 -24.93
CA ALA A 136 6.85 20.94 -23.60
C ALA A 136 7.74 19.85 -22.98
N SER A 137 8.19 18.88 -23.78
CA SER A 137 9.13 17.84 -23.31
C SER A 137 10.50 18.43 -22.93
N ILE A 138 10.98 19.43 -23.67
CA ILE A 138 12.22 20.15 -23.34
C ILE A 138 12.08 20.90 -22.02
N VAL A 139 10.99 21.66 -21.86
CA VAL A 139 10.71 22.40 -20.61
C VAL A 139 10.61 21.45 -19.42
N PHE A 140 9.88 20.33 -19.58
CA PHE A 140 9.77 19.30 -18.56
C PHE A 140 11.15 18.74 -18.19
N GLY A 141 11.99 18.41 -19.17
CA GLY A 141 13.34 17.91 -18.94
C GLY A 141 14.22 18.90 -18.15
N VAL A 142 14.13 20.19 -18.47
CA VAL A 142 14.85 21.24 -17.72
C VAL A 142 14.35 21.34 -16.27
N VAL A 143 13.04 21.37 -16.06
CA VAL A 143 12.45 21.41 -14.71
C VAL A 143 12.84 20.17 -13.91
N TYR A 144 12.77 18.99 -14.52
CA TYR A 144 13.16 17.72 -13.92
C TYR A 144 14.63 17.74 -13.50
N PHE A 145 15.53 18.15 -14.38
CA PHE A 145 16.96 18.25 -14.09
C PHE A 145 17.23 19.21 -12.92
N VAL A 146 16.64 20.41 -12.94
CA VAL A 146 16.82 21.37 -11.85
C VAL A 146 16.30 20.80 -10.52
N HIS A 147 15.15 20.13 -10.53
CA HIS A 147 14.57 19.57 -9.32
C HIS A 147 15.44 18.46 -8.71
N PHE A 148 15.83 17.47 -9.51
CA PHE A 148 16.56 16.30 -9.01
C PHE A 148 18.05 16.57 -8.81
N GLU A 149 18.71 17.27 -9.72
CA GLU A 149 20.17 17.47 -9.67
C GLU A 149 20.60 18.75 -8.91
N MET A 150 19.79 19.82 -8.92
CA MET A 150 20.17 21.10 -8.31
C MET A 150 19.47 21.38 -6.98
N MET A 151 18.18 21.03 -6.87
CA MET A 151 17.37 21.29 -5.67
C MET A 151 17.37 20.13 -4.66
N GLY A 152 18.12 19.06 -4.93
CA GLY A 152 18.27 17.93 -4.02
C GLY A 152 17.01 17.08 -3.92
N GLY A 153 16.32 16.85 -5.04
CA GLY A 153 15.25 15.86 -5.11
C GLY A 153 15.74 14.47 -4.64
N ASP A 154 14.81 13.65 -4.15
CA ASP A 154 15.17 12.33 -3.65
C ASP A 154 15.73 11.46 -4.78
N ASN A 155 16.88 10.83 -4.54
CA ASN A 155 17.37 9.76 -5.38
C ASN A 155 16.80 8.40 -4.92
N GLN A 156 17.03 7.35 -5.71
CA GLN A 156 16.51 6.00 -5.44
C GLN A 156 16.91 5.46 -4.06
N GLU A 157 18.11 5.77 -3.56
CA GLU A 157 18.55 5.31 -2.23
C GLU A 157 17.84 6.06 -1.11
N MET A 158 17.61 7.37 -1.28
CA MET A 158 16.86 8.19 -0.32
C MET A 158 15.40 7.76 -0.25
N GLU A 159 14.77 7.52 -1.40
CA GLU A 159 13.40 7.00 -1.49
C GLU A 159 13.27 5.66 -0.78
N LEU A 160 14.18 4.71 -1.06
CA LEU A 160 14.22 3.41 -0.37
C LEU A 160 14.38 3.57 1.15
N LYS A 161 15.25 4.48 1.60
CA LYS A 161 15.42 4.73 3.05
C LYS A 161 14.14 5.26 3.69
N LYS A 162 13.42 6.15 3.01
CA LYS A 162 12.13 6.67 3.48
C LYS A 162 11.07 5.58 3.52
N GLU A 163 10.96 4.78 2.47
CA GLU A 163 10.03 3.64 2.43
C GLU A 163 10.33 2.61 3.51
N LEU A 164 11.59 2.24 3.72
CA LEU A 164 11.97 1.31 4.78
C LEU A 164 11.74 1.90 6.18
N ALA A 165 11.92 3.20 6.36
CA ALA A 165 11.59 3.86 7.62
C ALA A 165 10.09 3.81 7.90
N GLN A 166 9.26 4.09 6.90
CA GLN A 166 7.81 3.99 7.01
C GLN A 166 7.36 2.55 7.25
N ALA A 167 7.87 1.59 6.48
CA ALA A 167 7.56 0.17 6.63
C ALA A 167 7.91 -0.35 8.04
N LYS A 168 9.01 0.14 8.65
CA LYS A 168 9.34 -0.20 10.04
C LYS A 168 8.32 0.32 11.03
N ILE A 169 7.79 1.52 10.83
CA ILE A 169 6.73 2.09 11.67
C ILE A 169 5.46 1.25 11.52
N ASP A 170 5.07 0.95 10.30
CA ASP A 170 3.86 0.18 10.00
C ASP A 170 3.94 -1.25 10.55
N VAL A 171 5.10 -1.91 10.40
CA VAL A 171 5.35 -3.22 11.00
C VAL A 171 5.30 -3.13 12.52
N ALA A 172 5.93 -2.12 13.13
CA ALA A 172 5.89 -1.96 14.58
C ALA A 172 4.47 -1.69 15.11
N GLU A 173 3.66 -0.93 14.39
CA GLU A 173 2.25 -0.72 14.70
C GLU A 173 1.43 -2.00 14.56
N TYR A 174 1.63 -2.73 13.46
CA TYR A 174 0.98 -4.01 13.23
C TYR A 174 1.33 -5.03 14.33
N MET A 175 2.61 -5.11 14.73
CA MET A 175 3.08 -6.02 15.79
C MET A 175 2.43 -5.75 17.15
N LYS A 176 2.03 -4.50 17.46
CA LYS A 176 1.26 -4.20 18.69
C LYS A 176 -0.11 -4.87 18.70
N THR A 177 -0.69 -5.09 17.52
CA THR A 177 -2.01 -5.69 17.34
C THR A 177 -1.97 -7.17 16.94
N ALA A 178 -0.80 -7.65 16.49
CA ALA A 178 -0.54 -9.02 16.05
C ALA A 178 0.51 -9.73 16.94
N PRO A 179 0.19 -9.99 18.22
CA PRO A 179 1.12 -10.65 19.14
C PRO A 179 1.38 -12.14 18.82
N ASP A 180 0.69 -12.71 17.83
CA ASP A 180 0.96 -14.04 17.27
C ASP A 180 2.14 -14.04 16.26
N LEU A 181 2.85 -12.91 16.09
CA LEU A 181 4.04 -12.76 15.23
C LEU A 181 5.33 -12.47 16.01
N MET A 182 5.30 -12.61 17.33
CA MET A 182 6.46 -12.41 18.19
C MET A 182 7.61 -13.36 17.84
N ASP A 183 8.83 -12.85 17.98
CA ASP A 183 10.09 -13.53 17.71
C ASP A 183 11.01 -13.50 18.95
N GLU A 184 12.18 -14.13 18.85
CA GLU A 184 13.17 -14.20 19.93
C GLU A 184 13.70 -12.83 20.38
N LYS A 185 13.60 -11.80 19.53
CA LYS A 185 14.05 -10.45 19.85
C LYS A 185 13.01 -9.70 20.67
N THR A 186 11.74 -10.00 20.44
CA THR A 186 10.58 -9.32 21.03
C THR A 186 9.98 -10.04 22.23
N VAL A 187 10.26 -11.34 22.40
CA VAL A 187 9.75 -12.13 23.54
C VAL A 187 10.25 -11.62 24.88
N THR A 188 9.31 -11.49 25.83
CA THR A 188 9.56 -11.09 27.22
C THR A 188 9.14 -12.18 28.19
N LEU A 189 9.71 -12.17 29.40
CA LEU A 189 9.33 -13.10 30.46
C LEU A 189 7.98 -12.70 31.04
N LEU A 190 7.03 -13.64 31.11
CA LEU A 190 5.75 -13.44 31.78
C LEU A 190 5.83 -13.97 33.22
N THR A 191 5.39 -13.17 34.19
CA THR A 191 5.40 -13.55 35.62
C THR A 191 4.00 -13.65 36.23
N GLU A 192 2.96 -13.30 35.46
CA GLU A 192 1.58 -13.29 35.95
C GLU A 192 1.06 -14.73 36.18
N PRO A 193 0.38 -15.02 37.31
CA PRO A 193 -0.06 -16.37 37.64
C PRO A 193 -0.96 -17.03 36.58
N ALA A 194 -1.80 -16.24 35.90
CA ALA A 194 -2.68 -16.74 34.84
C ALA A 194 -1.87 -17.25 33.64
N ASP A 195 -0.85 -16.50 33.21
CA ASP A 195 0.02 -16.89 32.10
C ASP A 195 0.87 -18.12 32.43
N LEU A 196 1.37 -18.20 33.68
CA LEU A 196 2.11 -19.36 34.16
C LEU A 196 1.22 -20.61 34.28
N ALA A 197 -0.06 -20.46 34.66
CA ALA A 197 -1.01 -21.57 34.73
C ALA A 197 -1.35 -22.13 33.35
N GLU A 198 -1.53 -21.26 32.34
CA GLU A 198 -1.66 -21.67 30.95
C GLU A 198 -0.38 -22.33 30.44
N GLY A 199 0.79 -21.74 30.73
CA GLY A 199 2.10 -22.31 30.39
C GLY A 199 2.29 -23.71 30.99
N LYS A 200 1.87 -23.93 32.23
CA LYS A 200 1.86 -25.26 32.88
C LYS A 200 0.97 -26.26 32.16
N THR A 201 -0.21 -25.83 31.70
CA THR A 201 -1.14 -26.68 30.96
C THR A 201 -0.52 -27.13 29.64
N ILE A 202 0.11 -26.19 28.92
CA ILE A 202 0.83 -26.47 27.67
C ILE A 202 2.02 -27.41 27.94
N PHE A 203 2.80 -27.16 28.99
CA PHE A 203 3.94 -28.01 29.38
C PHE A 203 3.50 -29.44 29.68
N THR A 204 2.44 -29.61 30.47
CA THR A 204 1.91 -30.92 30.84
C THR A 204 1.44 -31.70 29.61
N THR A 205 0.84 -31.00 28.65
CA THR A 205 0.29 -31.61 27.44
C THR A 205 1.39 -32.02 26.45
N ASN A 206 2.40 -31.16 26.27
CA ASN A 206 3.32 -31.26 25.13
C ASN A 206 4.76 -31.61 25.50
N CYS A 207 5.20 -31.29 26.73
CA CYS A 207 6.61 -31.35 27.12
C CYS A 207 6.89 -32.42 28.18
N ALA A 208 5.92 -32.70 29.06
CA ALA A 208 6.07 -33.61 30.20
C ALA A 208 6.41 -35.06 29.81
N ALA A 209 6.07 -35.50 28.59
CA ALA A 209 6.44 -36.84 28.12
C ALA A 209 7.96 -37.05 28.06
N CYS A 210 8.74 -36.00 27.77
CA CYS A 210 10.19 -36.06 27.71
C CYS A 210 10.85 -35.49 28.98
N HIS A 211 10.25 -34.45 29.56
CA HIS A 211 10.83 -33.69 30.69
C HIS A 211 10.23 -34.04 32.05
N ARG A 212 9.27 -34.98 32.12
CA ARG A 212 8.44 -35.30 33.29
C ARG A 212 7.51 -34.16 33.71
N ALA A 213 6.48 -34.49 34.48
CA ALA A 213 5.48 -33.52 34.96
C ALA A 213 6.03 -32.52 35.98
N ASP A 214 7.09 -32.90 36.70
CA ASP A 214 7.84 -32.05 37.64
C ASP A 214 9.02 -31.33 36.97
N ALA A 215 9.17 -31.46 35.64
CA ALA A 215 10.26 -30.94 34.83
C ALA A 215 11.67 -31.46 35.20
N GLY A 216 11.75 -32.50 36.04
CA GLY A 216 13.01 -33.09 36.50
C GLY A 216 13.80 -33.87 35.44
N GLY A 217 13.24 -34.05 34.24
CA GLY A 217 13.92 -34.69 33.11
C GLY A 217 13.84 -36.23 33.12
N GLN A 218 13.72 -36.83 31.92
CA GLN A 218 13.87 -38.27 31.70
C GLN A 218 14.60 -38.51 30.39
N ILE A 219 13.87 -38.39 29.28
CA ILE A 219 14.42 -38.42 27.92
C ILE A 219 15.11 -37.07 27.67
N GLY A 220 14.39 -35.98 27.95
CA GLY A 220 14.92 -34.61 27.93
C GLY A 220 15.78 -34.29 29.16
N PRO A 221 16.53 -33.18 29.14
CA PRO A 221 17.27 -32.67 30.30
C PRO A 221 16.35 -32.26 31.46
N ASN A 222 16.94 -32.14 32.65
CA ASN A 222 16.32 -31.46 33.78
C ASN A 222 16.15 -29.97 33.44
N LEU A 223 14.97 -29.39 33.65
CA LEU A 223 14.69 -27.98 33.38
C LEU A 223 14.59 -27.14 34.66
N THR A 224 14.79 -27.74 35.84
CA THR A 224 14.68 -27.06 37.14
C THR A 224 16.02 -26.58 37.70
N ASP A 225 17.14 -27.01 37.13
CA ASP A 225 18.48 -26.65 37.59
C ASP A 225 19.10 -25.45 36.83
N ASP A 226 20.33 -25.12 37.20
CA ASP A 226 21.09 -24.01 36.60
C ASP A 226 21.83 -24.39 35.30
N HIS A 227 21.80 -25.65 34.86
CA HIS A 227 22.58 -26.14 33.74
C HIS A 227 21.76 -26.18 32.46
N TRP A 228 22.27 -25.54 31.41
CA TRP A 228 21.58 -25.45 30.13
C TRP A 228 22.52 -25.77 28.97
N ILE A 229 21.97 -26.50 28.00
CA ILE A 229 22.69 -26.88 26.76
C ILE A 229 22.60 -25.77 25.71
N LEU A 230 21.45 -25.09 25.64
CA LEU A 230 21.11 -24.08 24.61
C LEU A 230 20.79 -22.69 25.23
N GLY A 231 21.15 -22.50 26.50
CA GLY A 231 20.87 -21.30 27.29
C GLY A 231 19.51 -21.34 28.00
N GLY A 232 19.45 -20.73 29.19
CA GLY A 232 18.29 -20.77 30.11
C GLY A 232 17.43 -19.51 30.17
N GLY A 233 17.74 -18.49 29.35
CA GLY A 233 16.97 -17.24 29.29
C GLY A 233 15.69 -17.38 28.47
N ILE A 234 14.76 -16.43 28.63
CA ILE A 234 13.47 -16.44 27.91
C ILE A 234 13.66 -16.50 26.39
N LYS A 235 14.64 -15.77 25.86
CA LYS A 235 14.95 -15.75 24.43
C LYS A 235 15.51 -17.10 23.95
N ASN A 236 16.36 -17.73 24.74
CA ASN A 236 16.97 -19.03 24.43
C ASN A 236 15.94 -20.18 24.44
N ILE A 237 15.10 -20.22 25.47
CA ILE A 237 14.07 -21.23 25.59
C ILE A 237 13.03 -21.03 24.48
N PHE A 238 12.64 -19.79 24.20
CA PHE A 238 11.76 -19.48 23.07
C PHE A 238 12.37 -19.88 21.73
N HIS A 239 13.64 -19.57 21.48
CA HIS A 239 14.38 -20.04 20.28
C HIS A 239 14.32 -21.56 20.13
N THR A 240 14.57 -22.29 21.22
CA THR A 240 14.55 -23.75 21.24
C THR A 240 13.15 -24.31 20.96
N LEU A 241 12.10 -23.66 21.46
CA LEU A 241 10.72 -24.05 21.15
C LEU A 241 10.37 -23.78 19.67
N VAL A 242 10.80 -22.64 19.12
CA VAL A 242 10.51 -22.27 17.73
C VAL A 242 11.29 -23.15 16.74
N ASN A 243 12.57 -23.40 16.97
CA ASN A 243 13.47 -24.03 16.00
C ASN A 243 13.76 -25.51 16.30
N GLY A 244 13.40 -25.99 17.49
CA GLY A 244 13.77 -27.32 17.98
C GLY A 244 15.09 -27.30 18.74
N GLY A 245 15.47 -28.48 19.26
CA GLY A 245 16.75 -28.65 19.93
C GLY A 245 17.91 -28.86 18.95
N ARG A 246 19.02 -29.43 19.44
CA ARG A 246 20.17 -29.78 18.61
C ARG A 246 19.79 -30.79 17.51
N ASP A 247 20.40 -30.64 16.34
CA ASP A 247 20.20 -31.54 15.20
C ASP A 247 20.39 -33.02 15.58
N GLY A 248 19.47 -33.87 15.10
CA GLY A 248 19.48 -35.30 15.39
C GLY A 248 19.11 -35.68 16.83
N LYS A 249 18.65 -34.73 17.67
CA LYS A 249 18.08 -34.99 18.99
C LYS A 249 16.55 -34.92 18.95
N GLY A 250 15.90 -35.45 19.99
CA GLY A 250 14.45 -35.66 20.01
C GLY A 250 13.56 -34.42 20.21
N MET A 251 14.13 -33.24 20.48
CA MET A 251 13.34 -32.02 20.70
C MET A 251 12.93 -31.39 19.37
N ILE A 252 11.64 -31.47 19.04
CA ILE A 252 11.07 -30.96 17.78
C ILE A 252 10.83 -29.44 17.81
N SER A 253 10.69 -28.85 16.63
CA SER A 253 10.16 -27.49 16.47
C SER A 253 8.65 -27.45 16.74
N TRP A 254 8.20 -26.44 17.48
CA TRP A 254 6.79 -26.21 17.79
C TRP A 254 6.13 -25.14 16.93
N LYS A 255 6.84 -24.54 15.97
CA LYS A 255 6.37 -23.43 15.12
C LYS A 255 5.08 -23.72 14.34
N GLY A 256 4.79 -24.99 14.06
CA GLY A 256 3.57 -25.43 13.39
C GLY A 256 2.44 -25.90 14.31
N THR A 257 2.67 -25.98 15.62
CA THR A 257 1.74 -26.59 16.59
C THR A 257 1.34 -25.61 17.69
N LEU A 258 2.27 -24.80 18.18
CA LEU A 258 2.03 -23.79 19.20
C LEU A 258 2.17 -22.40 18.59
N LYS A 259 1.26 -21.50 18.96
CA LYS A 259 1.38 -20.07 18.63
C LYS A 259 2.52 -19.42 19.41
N PRO A 260 3.12 -18.33 18.93
CA PRO A 260 4.16 -17.60 19.66
C PRO A 260 3.79 -17.23 21.10
N LYS A 261 2.54 -16.80 21.36
CA LYS A 261 2.08 -16.56 22.73
C LYS A 261 2.11 -17.81 23.62
N GLU A 262 1.69 -18.95 23.08
CA GLU A 262 1.68 -20.21 23.81
C GLU A 262 3.11 -20.66 24.12
N MET A 263 4.02 -20.50 23.16
CA MET A 263 5.46 -20.73 23.33
C MET A 263 6.07 -19.81 24.40
N GLN A 264 5.68 -18.52 24.44
CA GLN A 264 6.12 -17.60 25.50
C GLN A 264 5.61 -18.01 26.88
N LYS A 265 4.34 -18.41 27.00
CA LYS A 265 3.74 -18.85 28.26
C LYS A 265 4.44 -20.11 28.79
N VAL A 266 4.66 -21.11 27.95
CA VAL A 266 5.36 -22.33 28.37
C VAL A 266 6.84 -22.07 28.68
N ALA A 267 7.54 -21.22 27.91
CA ALA A 267 8.91 -20.83 28.21
C ALA A 267 9.02 -20.09 29.56
N SER A 268 8.07 -19.18 29.84
CA SER A 268 8.01 -18.46 31.11
C SER A 268 7.71 -19.39 32.28
N TYR A 269 6.82 -20.37 32.08
CA TYR A 269 6.56 -21.42 33.06
C TYR A 269 7.81 -22.25 33.36
N VAL A 270 8.56 -22.68 32.34
CA VAL A 270 9.81 -23.42 32.53
C VAL A 270 10.81 -22.62 33.37
N ILE A 271 10.98 -21.32 33.10
CA ILE A 271 11.86 -20.45 33.90
C ILE A 271 11.36 -20.36 35.35
N SER A 272 10.05 -20.32 35.58
CA SER A 272 9.48 -20.26 36.93
C SER A 272 9.73 -21.53 37.77
N LEU A 273 10.12 -22.65 37.13
CA LEU A 273 10.44 -23.91 37.82
C LEU A 273 11.89 -23.98 38.30
N LYS A 274 12.72 -23.00 37.96
CA LYS A 274 14.11 -22.93 38.40
C LYS A 274 14.21 -22.97 39.93
N GLY A 275 15.00 -23.90 40.46
CA GLY A 275 15.17 -24.11 41.90
C GLY A 275 14.08 -24.96 42.55
N SER A 276 13.15 -25.52 41.78
CA SER A 276 12.25 -26.56 42.30
C SER A 276 12.99 -27.88 42.50
N ASN A 277 12.61 -28.61 43.55
CA ASN A 277 13.23 -29.87 43.98
C ASN A 277 12.34 -31.07 43.56
N PRO A 278 12.46 -31.58 42.34
CA PRO A 278 11.82 -32.83 41.94
C PRO A 278 12.36 -34.01 42.78
N VAL A 279 11.58 -35.08 42.90
CA VAL A 279 11.89 -36.21 43.80
C VAL A 279 13.09 -37.04 43.32
N ASP A 280 13.29 -37.12 42.01
CA ASP A 280 14.36 -37.88 41.35
C ASP A 280 14.83 -37.17 40.06
N PRO A 281 15.48 -35.99 40.15
CA PRO A 281 15.94 -35.26 38.97
C PRO A 281 16.98 -36.06 38.20
N LYS A 282 16.93 -35.95 36.88
CA LYS A 282 18.06 -36.33 36.02
C LYS A 282 19.29 -35.50 36.38
N ALA A 283 20.47 -36.09 36.30
CA ALA A 283 21.72 -35.37 36.52
C ALA A 283 21.82 -34.13 35.58
N PRO A 284 22.43 -33.03 36.06
CA PRO A 284 22.56 -31.81 35.27
C PRO A 284 23.22 -32.05 33.91
N ASP A 285 22.73 -31.39 32.86
CA ASP A 285 23.22 -31.52 31.48
C ASP A 285 23.44 -30.13 30.87
N GLY A 286 24.63 -29.89 30.32
CA GLY A 286 25.06 -28.58 29.84
C GLY A 286 25.90 -27.80 30.85
N GLU A 287 26.01 -26.49 30.63
CA GLU A 287 26.84 -25.58 31.43
C GLU A 287 25.96 -24.70 32.32
N ILE A 288 26.50 -24.23 33.45
CA ILE A 288 25.81 -23.25 34.29
C ILE A 288 25.54 -22.00 33.45
N TRP A 289 24.27 -21.73 33.19
CA TRP A 289 23.90 -20.58 32.38
C TRP A 289 23.78 -19.33 33.26
N VAL A 290 24.51 -18.30 32.87
CA VAL A 290 24.46 -16.98 33.49
C VAL A 290 23.98 -16.00 32.44
N ASP A 291 22.98 -15.19 32.79
CA ASP A 291 22.48 -14.15 31.90
C ASP A 291 23.55 -13.07 31.72
N GLU A 292 24.21 -13.02 30.56
CA GLU A 292 25.24 -12.02 30.25
C GLU A 292 24.71 -10.58 30.38
N ALA A 293 23.40 -10.35 30.21
CA ALA A 293 22.79 -9.04 30.41
C ALA A 293 22.64 -8.66 31.90
N ALA A 294 22.67 -9.65 32.80
CA ALA A 294 22.66 -9.44 34.25
C ALA A 294 24.07 -9.28 34.85
N VAL A 295 25.13 -9.65 34.12
CA VAL A 295 26.54 -9.59 34.58
C VAL A 295 27.25 -8.31 34.11
N ALA A 296 26.62 -7.44 33.31
CA ALA A 296 27.19 -6.13 33.01
C ALA A 296 27.44 -5.37 34.33
N PRO A 297 28.71 -5.13 34.73
CA PRO A 297 28.98 -4.37 35.94
C PRO A 297 28.44 -2.97 35.71
N ALA A 298 27.72 -2.43 36.71
CA ALA A 298 27.35 -1.03 36.75
C ALA A 298 28.60 -0.20 36.48
N ALA A 299 28.71 0.31 35.25
CA ALA A 299 29.81 1.16 34.85
C ALA A 299 29.75 2.42 35.72
N LYS A 300 30.84 2.66 36.45
CA LYS A 300 31.10 3.91 37.16
C LYS A 300 31.22 5.08 36.19
#